data_AF-A0A2B7Y8W5-F1
#
_entry.id   AF-A0A2B7Y8W5-F1
#
_cell.length_a   1.000
_cell.length_b   1.000
_cell.length_c   1.000
_cell.angle_alpha   90.00
_cell.angle_beta   90.00
_cell.angle_gamma   90.00
#
_symmetry.space_group_name_H-M   'P 1'
#
loop_
_entity.id
_entity.type
_entity.pdbx_description
1 polymer ?
#
loop_
_entity_poly.entity_id
_entity_poly.type
_entity_poly.pdbx_seq_one_letter_code
_entity_poly.pdbx_strand_id
1 'polypeptide(L)'
;MSLDEPLSLFGKFHTSKIEQLQKLIDNVEKCETSGFSDVFPSLSKVVENCYKNGQPIKTLEKLEEHVLNQYKESRKLGSECLQVALVRRLGQSLDSSHCSILLDWNFFDKTEVKLLVWDGKTYICDYTTIEKAINRLFPEAPHIQYACTQCFTEFKNREEWTRHENTQHFQLQAWRCPQPSVIPPSTISPSTTHPTTECSQLFHQREAFEEHLSTVHGCEKTTVGAMVAASVIGRNGQRQTWCGFCRKLVPLQKEGLEAWEERFNHFEEHFQKGQVIGNWLLPSGHKTVGETRDG
;
A
#
# COMPACT_ATOMS: atom_id res chain seq x y z
N MET A 1 25.06 15.17 -39.08
CA MET A 1 25.02 16.38 -38.22
C MET A 1 25.82 16.05 -36.97
N SER A 2 26.79 16.91 -36.60
CA SER A 2 27.67 16.67 -35.45
C SER A 2 26.87 16.59 -34.14
N LEU A 3 27.21 15.63 -33.29
CA LEU A 3 26.62 15.37 -31.97
C LEU A 3 26.86 16.50 -30.97
N ASP A 4 27.81 17.40 -31.22
CA ASP A 4 28.29 18.37 -30.23
C ASP A 4 27.30 19.51 -29.94
N GLU A 5 26.54 19.95 -30.93
CA GLU A 5 25.68 21.13 -30.79
C GLU A 5 24.42 20.84 -29.94
N PRO A 6 23.65 19.75 -30.18
CA PRO A 6 22.52 19.38 -29.35
C PRO A 6 22.93 18.94 -27.95
N LEU A 7 24.07 18.24 -27.80
CA LEU A 7 24.61 17.85 -26.49
C LEU A 7 25.09 19.05 -25.68
N SER A 8 25.65 20.09 -26.32
CA SER A 8 26.05 21.33 -25.62
C SER A 8 24.85 22.16 -25.17
N LEU A 9 23.80 22.25 -25.98
CA LEU A 9 22.53 22.90 -25.62
C LEU A 9 21.85 22.13 -24.49
N PHE A 10 21.78 20.80 -24.62
CA PHE A 10 21.22 19.92 -23.59
C PHE A 10 21.99 19.99 -22.27
N GLY A 11 23.33 20.00 -22.31
CA GLY A 11 24.18 20.19 -21.13
C GLY A 11 23.93 21.54 -20.44
N LYS A 12 23.68 22.62 -21.18
CA LYS A 12 23.30 23.93 -20.60
C LYS A 12 21.93 23.91 -19.93
N PHE A 13 20.94 23.25 -20.53
CA PHE A 13 19.61 23.07 -19.93
C PHE A 13 19.67 22.15 -18.69
N HIS A 14 20.51 21.11 -18.73
CA HIS A 14 20.77 20.17 -17.63
C HIS A 14 21.33 20.86 -16.40
N THR A 15 22.42 21.63 -16.56
CA THR A 15 23.04 22.39 -15.47
C THR A 15 22.05 23.39 -14.88
N SER A 16 21.23 24.05 -15.71
CA SER A 16 20.25 25.03 -15.24
C SER A 16 19.15 24.44 -14.34
N LYS A 17 18.61 23.25 -14.66
CA LYS A 17 17.57 22.59 -13.84
C LYS A 17 18.12 22.11 -12.49
N ILE A 18 19.32 21.51 -12.47
CA ILE A 18 19.99 21.06 -11.23
C ILE A 18 20.32 22.26 -10.34
N GLU A 19 20.86 23.34 -10.90
CA GLU A 19 21.16 24.57 -10.16
C GLU A 19 19.90 25.23 -9.60
N GLN A 20 18.79 25.24 -10.35
CA GLN A 20 17.51 25.76 -9.86
C GLN A 20 16.94 24.93 -8.71
N LEU A 21 17.02 23.60 -8.78
CA LEU A 21 16.63 22.70 -7.69
C LEU A 21 17.54 22.86 -6.46
N GLN A 22 18.85 22.98 -6.65
CA GLN A 22 19.79 23.20 -5.55
C GLN A 22 19.54 24.56 -4.88
N LYS A 23 19.27 25.61 -5.65
CA LYS A 23 18.88 26.93 -5.13
C LYS A 23 17.58 26.90 -4.32
N LEU A 24 16.62 26.06 -4.71
CA LEU A 24 15.35 25.87 -4.00
C LEU A 24 15.54 25.08 -2.69
N ILE A 25 16.49 24.14 -2.65
CA ILE A 25 16.90 23.46 -1.41
C ILE A 25 17.63 24.45 -0.48
N ASP A 26 18.50 25.28 -1.03
CA ASP A 26 19.33 26.22 -0.26
C ASP A 26 18.53 27.42 0.25
N ASN A 27 17.50 27.87 -0.49
CA ASN A 27 16.62 28.99 -0.15
C ASN A 27 15.16 28.53 -0.23
N VAL A 28 14.56 28.20 0.92
CA VAL A 28 13.15 27.75 1.07
C VAL A 28 12.12 28.83 0.68
N GLU A 29 12.53 29.92 0.03
CA GLU A 29 11.62 30.97 -0.43
C GLU A 29 11.10 30.68 -1.83
N LYS A 30 9.77 30.84 -1.97
CA LYS A 30 8.96 30.59 -3.16
C LYS A 30 9.69 30.96 -4.44
N CYS A 31 10.09 29.93 -5.20
CA CYS A 31 10.59 30.10 -6.54
C CYS A 31 9.44 30.58 -7.44
N GLU A 32 9.39 31.88 -7.76
CA GLU A 32 8.56 32.38 -8.85
C GLU A 32 9.19 31.94 -10.17
N THR A 33 8.67 30.88 -10.80
CA THR A 33 9.18 30.40 -12.08
C THR A 33 8.38 30.95 -13.25
N SER A 34 9.03 31.78 -14.07
CA SER A 34 8.67 31.94 -15.48
C SER A 34 9.58 31.03 -16.31
N GLY A 35 8.99 30.05 -16.99
CA GLY A 35 9.70 29.18 -17.94
C GLY A 35 9.28 27.72 -17.88
N PHE A 36 8.49 27.30 -18.88
CA PHE A 36 8.11 25.94 -19.27
C PHE A 36 8.45 24.80 -18.31
N SER A 37 7.52 24.53 -17.37
CA SER A 37 7.15 23.22 -16.79
C SER A 37 6.76 23.38 -15.32
N ASP A 38 5.56 22.94 -14.94
CA ASP A 38 4.95 23.00 -13.59
C ASP A 38 5.65 22.13 -12.52
N VAL A 39 6.94 21.86 -12.68
CA VAL A 39 7.76 20.97 -11.84
C VAL A 39 8.16 21.63 -10.52
N PHE A 40 8.41 22.95 -10.52
CA PHE A 40 8.91 23.67 -9.34
C PHE A 40 7.89 23.88 -8.20
N PRO A 41 6.59 24.14 -8.45
CA PRO A 41 5.60 24.26 -7.39
C PRO A 41 5.44 22.98 -6.55
N SER A 42 5.53 21.81 -7.19
CA SER A 42 5.39 20.50 -6.53
C SER A 42 6.61 20.20 -5.65
N LEU A 43 7.82 20.45 -6.14
CA LEU A 43 9.06 20.29 -5.38
C LEU A 43 9.20 21.28 -4.22
N SER A 44 8.79 22.56 -4.42
CA SER A 44 8.71 23.56 -3.35
C SER A 44 7.87 23.07 -2.18
N LYS A 45 6.76 22.38 -2.47
CA LYS A 45 5.87 21.84 -1.44
C LYS A 45 6.49 20.67 -0.66
N VAL A 46 7.26 19.80 -1.33
CA VAL A 46 8.00 18.71 -0.66
C VAL A 46 9.06 19.30 0.28
N VAL A 47 9.86 20.25 -0.22
CA VAL A 47 10.91 20.89 0.58
C VAL A 47 10.30 21.65 1.77
N GLU A 48 9.24 22.44 1.56
CA GLU A 48 8.51 23.11 2.63
C GLU A 48 7.99 22.13 3.71
N ASN A 49 7.44 20.98 3.31
CA ASN A 49 6.97 19.97 4.26
C ASN A 49 8.11 19.36 5.08
N CYS A 50 9.28 19.13 4.48
CA CYS A 50 10.46 18.61 5.18
C CYS A 50 10.97 19.60 6.24
N TYR A 51 10.98 20.90 5.91
CA TYR A 51 11.34 21.96 6.85
C TYR A 51 10.31 22.10 7.99
N LYS A 52 9.00 22.01 7.70
CA LYS A 52 7.92 22.06 8.71
C LYS A 52 7.99 20.89 9.70
N ASN A 53 8.49 19.73 9.27
CA ASN A 53 8.65 18.53 10.10
C ASN A 53 10.01 18.47 10.83
N GLY A 54 10.83 19.54 10.78
CA GLY A 54 12.09 19.62 11.54
C GLY A 54 13.25 18.80 10.97
N GLN A 55 13.18 18.35 9.72
CA GLN A 55 14.29 17.69 9.01
C GLN A 55 14.82 18.61 7.89
N PRO A 56 15.81 19.48 8.16
CA PRO A 56 16.41 20.30 7.12
C PRO A 56 17.22 19.41 6.17
N ILE A 57 16.73 19.24 4.95
CA ILE A 57 17.37 18.46 3.90
C ILE A 57 18.36 19.36 3.17
N LYS A 58 19.65 19.00 3.19
CA LYS A 58 20.76 19.83 2.66
C LYS A 58 21.28 19.39 1.29
N THR A 59 20.79 18.28 0.75
CA THR A 59 21.30 17.62 -0.47
C THR A 59 20.18 16.86 -1.16
N LEU A 60 20.21 16.79 -2.50
CA LEU A 60 19.28 15.99 -3.32
C LEU A 60 19.27 14.50 -2.94
N GLU A 61 20.42 13.95 -2.54
CA GLU A 61 20.57 12.57 -2.06
C GLU A 61 19.65 12.28 -0.86
N LYS A 62 19.73 13.15 0.16
CA LYS A 62 18.91 13.06 1.37
C LYS A 62 17.44 13.32 1.09
N LEU A 63 17.12 14.14 0.07
CA LEU A 63 15.74 14.34 -0.37
C LEU A 63 15.16 13.06 -0.95
N GLU A 64 15.90 12.39 -1.83
CA GLU A 64 15.49 11.11 -2.40
C GLU A 64 15.40 10.03 -1.31
N GLU A 65 16.37 9.94 -0.41
CA GLU A 65 16.32 8.99 0.70
C GLU A 65 15.12 9.24 1.61
N HIS A 66 14.82 10.51 1.94
CA HIS A 66 13.66 10.88 2.73
C HIS A 66 12.36 10.52 2.02
N VAL A 67 12.25 10.83 0.73
CA VAL A 67 11.10 10.48 -0.11
C VAL A 67 10.93 8.96 -0.21
N LEU A 68 12.02 8.20 -0.34
CA LEU A 68 12.00 6.74 -0.38
C LEU A 68 11.63 6.13 0.97
N ASN A 69 12.08 6.71 2.07
CA ASN A 69 11.70 6.27 3.41
C ASN A 69 10.24 6.62 3.72
N GLN A 70 9.79 7.84 3.39
CA GLN A 70 8.39 8.22 3.43
C GLN A 70 7.54 7.31 2.53
N TYR A 71 8.05 6.90 1.37
CA TYR A 71 7.39 5.90 0.54
C TYR A 71 7.36 4.53 1.22
N LYS A 72 8.45 4.06 1.82
CA LYS A 72 8.46 2.78 2.57
C LYS A 72 7.47 2.79 3.73
N GLU A 73 7.29 3.94 4.40
CA GLU A 73 6.43 4.11 5.57
C GLU A 73 4.95 4.37 5.21
N SER A 74 4.70 5.29 4.29
CA SER A 74 3.34 5.70 3.89
C SER A 74 2.79 4.90 2.72
N ARG A 75 3.68 4.32 1.90
CA ARG A 75 3.41 3.50 0.70
C ARG A 75 2.48 4.15 -0.33
N LYS A 76 2.20 5.44 -0.17
CA LYS A 76 1.48 6.28 -1.12
C LYS A 76 2.48 6.92 -2.06
N LEU A 77 2.33 6.59 -3.35
CA LEU A 77 3.12 7.15 -4.44
C LEU A 77 2.50 8.47 -4.90
N GLY A 78 3.11 9.58 -4.50
CA GLY A 78 2.81 10.88 -5.08
C GLY A 78 3.67 11.16 -6.33
N SER A 79 3.18 12.01 -7.24
CA SER A 79 3.99 12.54 -8.35
C SER A 79 5.26 13.24 -7.87
N GLU A 80 5.23 13.73 -6.63
CA GLU A 80 6.34 14.31 -5.89
C GLU A 80 7.52 13.33 -5.74
N CYS A 81 7.24 12.05 -5.47
CA CYS A 81 8.28 11.04 -5.28
C CYS A 81 9.01 10.76 -6.59
N LEU A 82 8.24 10.65 -7.68
CA LEU A 82 8.77 10.44 -9.02
C LEU A 82 9.60 11.65 -9.47
N GLN A 83 9.18 12.88 -9.15
CA GLN A 83 9.94 14.09 -9.51
C GLN A 83 11.34 14.08 -8.92
N VAL A 84 11.49 13.82 -7.63
CA VAL A 84 12.81 13.77 -6.98
C VAL A 84 13.69 12.68 -7.60
N ALA A 85 13.11 11.51 -7.88
CA ALA A 85 13.80 10.39 -8.53
C ALA A 85 14.29 10.71 -9.95
N LEU A 86 13.45 11.37 -10.75
CA LEU A 86 13.76 11.74 -12.14
C LEU A 86 14.82 12.85 -12.20
N VAL A 87 14.77 13.83 -11.29
CA VAL A 87 15.81 14.88 -11.20
C VAL A 87 17.19 14.27 -10.98
N ARG A 88 17.33 13.30 -10.07
CA ARG A 88 18.65 12.69 -9.80
C ARG A 88 19.18 11.84 -10.95
N ARG A 89 18.30 11.36 -11.81
CA ARG A 89 18.63 10.49 -12.96
C ARG A 89 18.63 11.24 -14.29
N LEU A 90 18.49 12.56 -14.28
CA LEU A 90 18.57 13.38 -15.49
C LEU A 90 19.97 13.23 -16.12
N GLY A 91 20.03 12.80 -17.37
CA GLY A 91 21.28 12.49 -18.07
C GLY A 91 21.90 11.13 -17.70
N GLN A 92 21.20 10.29 -16.92
CA GLN A 92 21.63 8.94 -16.55
C GLN A 92 20.76 7.87 -17.22
N SER A 93 21.26 6.63 -17.27
CA SER A 93 20.49 5.48 -17.76
C SER A 93 19.36 5.16 -16.80
N LEU A 94 18.14 5.00 -17.31
CA LEU A 94 16.95 4.66 -16.52
C LEU A 94 16.87 3.18 -16.12
N ASP A 95 17.54 2.32 -16.86
CA ASP A 95 17.60 0.90 -16.56
C ASP A 95 19.02 0.34 -16.82
N SER A 96 19.32 -0.81 -16.22
CA SER A 96 20.61 -1.48 -16.30
C SER A 96 20.83 -2.28 -17.59
N SER A 97 19.78 -2.45 -18.40
CA SER A 97 19.67 -3.39 -19.53
C SER A 97 19.57 -2.72 -20.91
N HIS A 98 19.18 -1.45 -20.95
CA HIS A 98 18.99 -0.61 -22.12
C HIS A 98 19.65 0.73 -21.79
N CYS A 99 20.61 1.14 -22.62
CA CYS A 99 21.32 2.41 -22.53
C CYS A 99 20.39 3.60 -22.84
N SER A 100 19.34 3.76 -22.05
CA SER A 100 18.24 4.68 -22.28
C SER A 100 18.39 5.87 -21.33
N ILE A 101 18.95 6.97 -21.85
CA ILE A 101 19.32 8.15 -21.07
C ILE A 101 18.10 9.06 -20.90
N LEU A 102 17.71 9.35 -19.65
CA LEU A 102 16.61 10.29 -19.38
C LEU A 102 17.02 11.71 -19.76
N LEU A 103 16.24 12.34 -20.63
CA LEU A 103 16.48 13.69 -21.11
C LEU A 103 15.50 14.72 -20.57
N ASP A 104 14.22 14.37 -20.42
CA ASP A 104 13.22 15.23 -19.83
C ASP A 104 11.98 14.43 -19.42
N TRP A 105 11.05 15.06 -18.71
CA TRP A 105 9.74 14.48 -18.45
C TRP A 105 8.64 15.53 -18.33
N ASN A 106 7.41 15.10 -18.55
CA ASN A 106 6.23 15.93 -18.32
C ASN A 106 5.10 15.10 -17.71
N PHE A 107 4.39 15.66 -16.73
CA PHE A 107 3.20 15.04 -16.14
C PHE A 107 1.97 15.52 -16.91
N PHE A 108 1.12 14.60 -17.34
CA PHE A 108 -0.14 14.97 -17.98
C PHE A 108 -1.26 15.15 -16.96
N ASP A 109 -1.27 14.29 -15.94
CA ASP A 109 -2.20 14.32 -14.83
C ASP A 109 -1.56 13.75 -13.55
N LYS A 110 -2.38 13.36 -12.56
CA LYS A 110 -1.91 12.80 -11.29
C LYS A 110 -1.42 11.34 -11.39
N THR A 111 -1.52 10.71 -12.55
CA THR A 111 -1.31 9.27 -12.74
C THR A 111 -0.40 8.91 -13.91
N GLU A 112 -0.21 9.82 -14.87
CA GLU A 112 0.54 9.59 -16.11
C GLU A 112 1.75 10.54 -16.25
N VAL A 113 2.82 10.01 -16.84
CA VAL A 113 4.07 10.72 -17.10
C VAL A 113 4.60 10.39 -18.51
N LYS A 114 5.06 11.42 -19.21
CA LYS A 114 5.88 11.30 -20.42
C LYS A 114 7.34 11.39 -20.02
N LEU A 115 8.15 10.41 -20.41
CA LEU A 115 9.60 10.44 -20.30
C LEU A 115 10.18 10.64 -21.70
N LEU A 116 11.04 11.63 -21.87
CA LEU A 116 11.85 11.78 -23.07
C LEU A 116 13.18 11.07 -22.81
N VAL A 117 13.47 10.05 -23.61
CA VAL A 117 14.62 9.16 -23.40
C VAL A 117 15.42 9.02 -24.69
N TRP A 118 16.74 8.91 -24.59
CA TRP A 118 17.62 8.61 -25.73
C TRP A 118 18.10 7.17 -25.66
N ASP A 119 17.80 6.35 -26.68
CA ASP A 119 18.11 4.92 -26.69
C ASP A 119 19.48 4.57 -27.31
N GLY A 120 20.30 5.58 -27.61
CA GLY A 120 21.56 5.43 -28.35
C GLY A 120 21.45 5.67 -29.85
N LYS A 121 20.23 5.74 -30.41
CA LYS A 121 19.98 5.97 -31.85
C LYS A 121 18.99 7.11 -32.11
N THR A 122 17.93 7.19 -31.31
CA THR A 122 16.81 8.11 -31.51
C THR A 122 16.24 8.61 -30.19
N TYR A 123 15.46 9.70 -30.28
CA TYR A 123 14.67 10.19 -29.17
C TYR A 123 13.36 9.40 -29.09
N ILE A 124 13.10 8.80 -27.94
CA ILE A 124 11.88 8.07 -27.64
C ILE A 124 11.06 8.90 -26.64
N CYS A 125 9.79 9.09 -26.97
CA CYS A 125 8.80 9.56 -26.01
C CYS A 125 8.11 8.33 -25.41
N ASP A 126 8.46 7.99 -24.17
CA ASP A 126 7.88 6.89 -23.42
C ASP A 126 6.71 7.41 -22.58
N TYR A 127 5.52 6.86 -22.83
CA TYR A 127 4.28 7.22 -22.14
C TYR A 127 3.95 6.10 -21.16
N THR A 128 3.96 6.41 -19.87
CA THR A 128 3.77 5.40 -18.82
C THR A 128 3.00 5.96 -17.64
N THR A 129 2.47 5.08 -16.79
CA THR A 129 1.91 5.48 -15.51
C THR A 129 3.03 5.80 -14.52
N ILE A 130 2.75 6.68 -13.55
CA ILE A 130 3.67 7.02 -12.44
C ILE A 130 4.11 5.76 -11.70
N GLU A 131 3.18 4.83 -11.45
CA GLU A 131 3.46 3.54 -10.81
C GLU A 131 4.50 2.73 -11.58
N LYS A 132 4.30 2.56 -12.90
CA LYS A 132 5.25 1.84 -13.75
C LYS A 132 6.61 2.54 -13.81
N ALA A 133 6.64 3.87 -13.87
CA ALA A 133 7.89 4.64 -13.84
C ALA A 133 8.64 4.42 -12.53
N ILE A 134 7.96 4.47 -11.38
CA ILE A 134 8.58 4.24 -10.07
C ILE A 134 9.07 2.80 -9.93
N ASN A 135 8.31 1.80 -10.37
CA ASN A 135 8.78 0.41 -10.35
C ASN A 135 10.05 0.20 -11.21
N ARG A 136 10.18 0.94 -12.32
CA ARG A 136 11.41 0.92 -13.14
C ARG A 136 12.58 1.60 -12.45
N LEU A 137 12.34 2.73 -11.78
CA LEU A 137 13.38 3.52 -11.10
C LEU A 137 13.82 2.90 -9.77
N PHE A 138 12.94 2.13 -9.15
CA PHE A 138 13.12 1.50 -7.85
C PHE A 138 12.64 0.03 -7.92
N PRO A 139 13.36 -0.84 -8.64
CA PRO A 139 13.00 -2.26 -8.72
C PRO A 139 13.08 -2.98 -7.36
N GLU A 140 13.82 -2.41 -6.41
CA GLU A 140 13.88 -2.84 -5.00
C GLU A 140 12.64 -2.43 -4.19
N ALA A 141 11.74 -1.60 -4.75
CA ALA A 141 10.46 -1.31 -4.13
C ALA A 141 9.57 -2.57 -4.21
N PRO A 142 9.03 -3.07 -3.08
CA PRO A 142 8.24 -4.28 -3.09
C PRO A 142 6.97 -4.07 -3.90
N HIS A 143 6.75 -4.92 -4.90
CA HIS A 143 5.49 -5.02 -5.62
C HIS A 143 4.39 -5.44 -4.63
N ILE A 144 3.48 -4.52 -4.33
CA ILE A 144 2.36 -4.81 -3.44
C ILE A 144 1.33 -5.61 -4.21
N GLN A 145 1.04 -6.81 -3.73
CA GLN A 145 0.00 -7.66 -4.28
C GLN A 145 -1.20 -7.61 -3.37
N TYR A 146 -2.29 -7.02 -3.86
CA TYR A 146 -3.56 -6.96 -3.15
C TYR A 146 -4.33 -8.24 -3.37
N ALA A 147 -5.25 -8.58 -2.46
CA ALA A 147 -6.12 -9.71 -2.66
C ALA A 147 -7.45 -9.55 -1.94
N CYS A 148 -8.51 -10.10 -2.53
CA CYS A 148 -9.82 -10.12 -1.91
C CYS A 148 -9.80 -11.00 -0.66
N THR A 149 -10.28 -10.48 0.46
CA THR A 149 -10.29 -11.21 1.74
C THR A 149 -11.43 -12.23 1.86
N GLN A 150 -12.30 -12.31 0.86
CA GLN A 150 -13.44 -13.23 0.82
C GLN A 150 -13.28 -14.38 -0.20
N CYS A 151 -12.76 -14.10 -1.40
CA CYS A 151 -12.54 -15.13 -2.44
C CYS A 151 -11.05 -15.35 -2.78
N PHE A 152 -10.14 -14.57 -2.19
CA PHE A 152 -8.70 -14.74 -2.32
C PHE A 152 -8.12 -14.54 -3.72
N THR A 153 -8.88 -13.94 -4.63
CA THR A 153 -8.39 -13.45 -5.94
C THR A 153 -7.39 -12.32 -5.71
N GLU A 154 -6.30 -12.32 -6.48
CA GLU A 154 -5.19 -11.38 -6.35
C GLU A 154 -5.27 -10.28 -7.41
N PHE A 155 -4.80 -9.08 -7.07
CA PHE A 155 -4.88 -7.86 -7.87
C PHE A 155 -3.57 -7.07 -7.79
N LYS A 156 -3.27 -6.33 -8.85
CA LYS A 156 -2.06 -5.51 -8.93
C LYS A 156 -2.23 -4.12 -8.34
N ASN A 157 -3.47 -3.62 -8.30
CA ASN A 157 -3.79 -2.30 -7.78
C ASN A 157 -4.96 -2.35 -6.79
N ARG A 158 -5.02 -1.31 -5.95
CA ARG A 158 -5.99 -1.16 -4.87
C ARG A 158 -7.40 -0.95 -5.43
N GLU A 159 -7.53 -0.20 -6.51
CA GLU A 159 -8.81 0.17 -7.13
C GLU A 159 -9.54 -1.07 -7.67
N GLU A 160 -8.82 -1.99 -8.32
CA GLU A 160 -9.39 -3.24 -8.80
C GLU A 160 -9.84 -4.14 -7.66
N TRP A 161 -9.00 -4.28 -6.62
CA TRP A 161 -9.33 -5.09 -5.46
C TRP A 161 -10.56 -4.54 -4.71
N THR A 162 -10.56 -3.25 -4.36
CA THR A 162 -11.66 -2.62 -3.61
C THR A 162 -12.97 -2.64 -4.40
N ARG A 163 -12.93 -2.35 -5.71
CA ARG A 163 -14.09 -2.49 -6.61
C ARG A 163 -14.58 -3.93 -6.69
N HIS A 164 -13.67 -4.89 -6.84
CA HIS A 164 -14.04 -6.31 -6.85
C HIS A 164 -14.76 -6.67 -5.55
N GLU A 165 -14.18 -6.34 -4.41
CA GLU A 165 -14.72 -6.76 -3.12
C GLU A 165 -16.08 -6.12 -2.83
N ASN A 166 -16.26 -4.84 -3.15
CA ASN A 166 -17.53 -4.13 -2.96
C ASN A 166 -18.65 -4.59 -3.90
N THR A 167 -18.31 -5.12 -5.09
CA THR A 167 -19.33 -5.48 -6.10
C THR A 167 -19.69 -6.95 -6.09
N GLN A 168 -18.72 -7.82 -5.78
CA GLN A 168 -18.90 -9.27 -5.87
C GLN A 168 -19.29 -9.91 -4.54
N HIS A 169 -19.00 -9.25 -3.42
CA HIS A 169 -19.17 -9.86 -2.10
C HIS A 169 -20.08 -9.03 -1.22
N PHE A 170 -20.85 -9.74 -0.39
CA PHE A 170 -21.67 -9.14 0.66
C PHE A 170 -21.44 -9.93 1.94
N GLN A 171 -20.70 -9.34 2.89
CA GLN A 171 -20.43 -10.01 4.16
C GLN A 171 -21.70 -10.06 5.01
N LEU A 172 -22.23 -11.26 5.23
CA LEU A 172 -23.28 -11.46 6.22
C LEU A 172 -22.73 -11.29 7.64
N GLN A 173 -23.59 -10.86 8.56
CA GLN A 173 -23.22 -10.83 9.97
C GLN A 173 -22.91 -12.25 10.45
N ALA A 174 -21.86 -12.40 11.24
CA ALA A 174 -21.47 -13.67 11.83
C ALA A 174 -20.82 -13.46 13.20
N TRP A 175 -20.58 -14.54 13.93
CA TRP A 175 -19.90 -14.53 15.23
C TRP A 175 -18.84 -15.61 15.26
N ARG A 176 -17.61 -15.22 15.59
CA ARG A 176 -16.48 -16.14 15.76
C ARG A 176 -16.23 -16.35 17.24
N CYS A 177 -16.27 -17.60 17.71
CA CYS A 177 -16.08 -17.91 19.12
C CYS A 177 -14.62 -17.65 19.55
N PRO A 178 -14.36 -16.71 20.49
CA PRO A 178 -13.01 -16.43 20.98
C PRO A 178 -12.63 -17.28 22.21
N GLN A 179 -13.55 -18.13 22.69
CA GLN A 179 -13.33 -18.91 23.91
C GLN A 179 -12.25 -19.96 23.73
N PRO A 180 -11.57 -20.37 24.81
CA PRO A 180 -10.63 -21.47 24.73
C PRO A 180 -11.30 -22.76 24.21
N SER A 181 -10.60 -23.52 23.37
CA SER A 181 -11.04 -24.82 22.89
C SER A 181 -11.19 -25.78 24.06
N VAL A 182 -12.32 -26.49 24.10
CA VAL A 182 -12.66 -27.47 25.16
C VAL A 182 -12.20 -28.88 24.77
N ILE A 183 -11.64 -29.06 23.57
CA ILE A 183 -11.11 -30.35 23.10
C ILE A 183 -9.71 -30.57 23.71
N PRO A 184 -9.45 -31.69 24.40
CA PRO A 184 -8.12 -31.99 24.90
C PRO A 184 -7.10 -32.18 23.75
N PRO A 185 -5.83 -31.81 23.94
CA PRO A 185 -4.80 -31.73 22.88
C PRO A 185 -4.46 -33.05 22.16
N SER A 186 -5.08 -34.17 22.53
CA SER A 186 -4.76 -35.52 22.04
C SER A 186 -5.20 -35.82 20.60
N THR A 187 -5.91 -34.90 19.92
CA THR A 187 -6.34 -35.03 18.52
C THR A 187 -5.76 -33.98 17.58
N ILE A 188 -4.82 -33.15 18.05
CA ILE A 188 -4.21 -32.08 17.25
C ILE A 188 -2.96 -32.62 16.55
N SER A 189 -2.95 -32.59 15.21
CA SER A 189 -1.80 -32.97 14.39
C SER A 189 -0.60 -32.05 14.68
N PRO A 190 0.66 -32.53 14.74
CA PRO A 190 1.82 -31.75 15.22
C PRO A 190 2.29 -30.59 14.32
N SER A 191 1.51 -30.17 13.32
CA SER A 191 2.01 -29.36 12.20
C SER A 191 1.79 -27.85 12.31
N THR A 192 1.31 -27.33 13.45
CA THR A 192 1.12 -25.87 13.62
C THR A 192 1.98 -25.33 14.75
N THR A 193 2.95 -24.49 14.39
CA THR A 193 3.90 -23.78 15.28
C THR A 193 3.23 -22.74 16.21
N HIS A 194 1.91 -22.77 16.34
CA HIS A 194 1.13 -21.99 17.30
C HIS A 194 0.01 -22.89 17.85
N PRO A 195 -0.03 -23.18 19.17
CA PRO A 195 -1.18 -23.84 19.76
C PRO A 195 -2.34 -22.84 19.76
N THR A 196 -3.16 -22.84 18.71
CA THR A 196 -4.37 -22.02 18.69
C THR A 196 -5.38 -22.67 19.62
N THR A 197 -5.32 -22.26 20.88
CA THR A 197 -6.16 -22.69 21.98
C THR A 197 -7.56 -22.08 21.94
N GLU A 198 -7.99 -21.41 20.87
CA GLU A 198 -9.34 -20.83 20.73
C GLU A 198 -10.29 -21.77 19.97
N CYS A 199 -11.59 -21.68 20.25
CA CYS A 199 -12.65 -22.49 19.65
C CYS A 199 -12.79 -22.21 18.15
N SER A 200 -12.80 -20.93 17.76
CA SER A 200 -12.85 -20.46 16.36
C SER A 200 -14.05 -20.96 15.53
N GLN A 201 -15.09 -21.51 16.17
CA GLN A 201 -16.33 -21.86 15.49
C GLN A 201 -17.05 -20.57 15.05
N LEU A 202 -17.57 -20.59 13.82
CA LEU A 202 -18.27 -19.48 13.20
C LEU A 202 -19.79 -19.74 13.16
N PHE A 203 -20.57 -18.76 13.58
CA PHE A 203 -22.03 -18.83 13.65
C PHE A 203 -22.65 -17.70 12.83
N HIS A 204 -23.76 -17.96 12.16
CA HIS A 204 -24.50 -16.96 11.37
C HIS A 204 -25.84 -16.56 12.00
N GLN A 205 -26.22 -17.24 13.09
CA GLN A 205 -27.40 -16.94 13.89
C GLN A 205 -26.96 -16.62 15.30
N ARG A 206 -27.56 -15.58 15.87
CA ARG A 206 -27.20 -15.09 17.21
C ARG A 206 -27.54 -16.13 18.27
N GLU A 207 -28.71 -16.73 18.16
CA GLU A 207 -29.27 -17.69 19.10
C GLU A 207 -28.40 -18.95 19.18
N ALA A 208 -27.94 -19.44 18.02
CA ALA A 208 -27.02 -20.58 17.95
C ALA A 208 -25.67 -20.27 18.61
N PHE A 209 -25.17 -19.04 18.50
CA PHE A 209 -23.95 -18.63 19.17
C PHE A 209 -24.13 -18.50 20.70
N GLU A 210 -25.25 -17.93 21.14
CA GLU A 210 -25.61 -17.84 22.57
C GLU A 210 -25.75 -19.22 23.22
N GLU A 211 -26.41 -20.16 22.52
CA GLU A 211 -26.52 -21.55 22.94
C GLU A 211 -25.15 -22.23 23.00
N HIS A 212 -24.30 -22.04 21.99
CA HIS A 212 -22.95 -22.59 21.97
C HIS A 212 -22.10 -22.10 23.16
N LEU A 213 -22.12 -20.79 23.45
CA LEU A 213 -21.41 -20.24 24.60
C LEU A 213 -21.89 -20.85 25.92
N SER A 214 -23.21 -21.02 26.06
CA SER A 214 -23.82 -21.56 27.28
C SER A 214 -23.54 -23.06 27.45
N THR A 215 -23.61 -23.84 26.38
CA THR A 215 -23.59 -25.31 26.42
C THR A 215 -22.18 -25.90 26.30
N VAL A 216 -21.34 -25.34 25.42
CA VAL A 216 -19.99 -25.85 25.17
C VAL A 216 -18.98 -25.24 26.14
N HIS A 217 -19.11 -23.94 26.40
CA HIS A 217 -18.17 -23.20 27.25
C HIS A 217 -18.69 -22.92 28.66
N GLY A 218 -19.94 -23.27 28.97
CA GLY A 218 -20.52 -23.06 30.29
C GLY A 218 -20.61 -21.58 30.68
N CYS A 219 -20.68 -20.66 29.70
CA CYS A 219 -20.69 -19.24 29.98
C CYS A 219 -21.97 -18.83 30.72
N GLU A 220 -21.82 -17.97 31.73
CA GLU A 220 -22.95 -17.49 32.52
C GLU A 220 -23.90 -16.64 31.66
N LYS A 221 -25.22 -16.80 31.86
CA LYS A 221 -26.24 -16.05 31.13
C LYS A 221 -26.06 -14.52 31.22
N THR A 222 -25.52 -14.04 32.34
CA THR A 222 -25.20 -12.63 32.59
C THR A 222 -24.06 -12.10 31.72
N THR A 223 -23.12 -12.96 31.30
CA THR A 223 -21.94 -12.56 30.49
C THR A 223 -22.13 -12.83 29.00
N VAL A 224 -22.96 -13.81 28.61
CA VAL A 224 -23.21 -14.20 27.22
C VAL A 224 -23.55 -13.00 26.32
N GLY A 225 -24.41 -12.09 26.77
CA GLY A 225 -24.81 -10.92 25.98
C GLY A 225 -23.62 -10.02 25.60
N ALA A 226 -22.69 -9.79 26.52
CA ALA A 226 -21.48 -9.00 26.27
C ALA A 226 -20.52 -9.74 25.32
N MET A 227 -20.40 -11.06 25.46
CA MET A 227 -19.55 -11.89 24.58
C MET A 227 -20.08 -11.92 23.14
N VAL A 228 -21.41 -12.00 22.97
CA VAL A 228 -22.06 -11.90 21.66
C VAL A 228 -21.78 -10.56 20.99
N ALA A 229 -21.88 -9.46 21.74
CA ALA A 229 -21.60 -8.12 21.21
C ALA A 229 -20.12 -7.98 20.81
N ALA A 230 -19.19 -8.53 21.61
CA ALA A 230 -17.76 -8.45 21.34
C ALA A 230 -17.29 -9.35 20.18
N SER A 231 -18.00 -10.45 19.91
CA SER A 231 -17.59 -11.49 18.95
C SER A 231 -18.17 -11.30 17.54
N VAL A 232 -18.94 -10.23 17.31
CA VAL A 232 -19.63 -10.00 16.05
C VAL A 232 -18.64 -9.58 14.95
N ILE A 233 -18.75 -10.25 13.80
CA ILE A 233 -18.26 -9.80 12.51
C ILE A 233 -19.41 -9.03 11.87
N GLY A 234 -19.23 -7.71 11.74
CA GLY A 234 -20.30 -6.82 11.35
C GLY A 234 -20.78 -7.04 9.93
N ARG A 235 -22.09 -6.89 9.74
CA ARG A 235 -22.73 -6.98 8.43
C ARG A 235 -22.09 -5.98 7.47
N ASN A 236 -21.66 -6.48 6.32
CA ASN A 236 -21.00 -5.72 5.27
C ASN A 236 -19.83 -4.85 5.77
N GLY A 237 -19.05 -5.41 6.71
CA GLY A 237 -17.86 -4.76 7.26
C GLY A 237 -18.17 -3.47 8.03
N GLN A 238 -19.34 -3.37 8.67
CA GLN A 238 -19.73 -2.23 9.49
C GLN A 238 -19.40 -2.47 10.96
N ARG A 239 -19.05 -1.42 11.71
CA ARG A 239 -18.75 -1.43 13.17
C ARG A 239 -17.52 -2.24 13.58
N GLN A 240 -17.37 -3.47 13.09
CA GLN A 240 -16.27 -4.36 13.42
C GLN A 240 -16.05 -5.37 12.30
N THR A 241 -14.79 -5.66 11.96
CA THR A 241 -14.43 -6.60 10.90
C THR A 241 -13.40 -7.62 11.40
N TRP A 242 -13.42 -8.83 10.85
CA TRP A 242 -12.37 -9.80 11.10
C TRP A 242 -11.17 -9.51 10.22
N CYS A 243 -9.99 -9.35 10.84
CA CYS A 243 -8.72 -9.27 10.12
C CYS A 243 -7.96 -10.58 10.31
N GLY A 244 -7.84 -11.38 9.25
CA GLY A 244 -7.12 -12.65 9.28
C GLY A 244 -5.61 -12.49 9.46
N PHE A 245 -5.05 -11.33 9.11
CA PHE A 245 -3.63 -11.03 9.38
C PHE A 245 -3.38 -10.68 10.84
N CYS A 246 -4.24 -9.84 11.44
CA CYS A 246 -4.16 -9.50 12.86
C CYS A 246 -4.71 -10.61 13.78
N ARG A 247 -5.45 -11.58 13.22
CA ARG A 247 -6.15 -12.66 13.93
C ARG A 247 -7.05 -12.14 15.05
N LYS A 248 -7.72 -11.02 14.79
CA LYS A 248 -8.64 -10.38 15.75
C LYS A 248 -9.76 -9.66 15.03
N LEU A 249 -10.79 -9.36 15.80
CA LEU A 249 -11.82 -8.42 15.40
C LEU A 249 -11.28 -6.99 15.58
N VAL A 250 -11.39 -6.19 14.53
CA VAL A 250 -10.92 -4.81 14.47
C VAL A 250 -12.15 -3.90 14.48
N PRO A 251 -12.34 -3.08 15.53
CA PRO A 251 -13.44 -2.12 15.55
C PRO A 251 -13.18 -1.01 14.54
N LEU A 252 -14.23 -0.58 13.87
CA LEU A 252 -14.22 0.53 12.93
C LEU A 252 -14.84 1.75 13.62
N GLN A 253 -14.19 2.90 13.49
CA GLN A 253 -14.65 4.14 14.09
C GLN A 253 -15.77 4.80 13.29
N LYS A 254 -15.85 4.47 12.01
CA LYS A 254 -16.79 5.07 11.06
C LYS A 254 -17.91 4.12 10.67
N GLU A 255 -18.95 4.66 10.02
CA GLU A 255 -20.07 3.90 9.47
C GLU A 255 -20.26 4.20 7.97
N GLY A 256 -21.02 3.35 7.27
CA GLY A 256 -21.33 3.50 5.85
C GLY A 256 -20.10 3.31 4.95
N LEU A 257 -19.99 4.14 3.91
CA LEU A 257 -18.88 4.10 2.94
C LEU A 257 -17.52 4.38 3.59
N GLU A 258 -17.48 5.24 4.61
CA GLU A 258 -16.22 5.55 5.26
C GLU A 258 -15.69 4.38 6.11
N ALA A 259 -16.57 3.53 6.64
CA ALA A 259 -16.18 2.29 7.32
C ALA A 259 -15.53 1.29 6.35
N TRP A 260 -16.01 1.24 5.11
CA TRP A 260 -15.40 0.39 4.07
C TRP A 260 -13.99 0.89 3.73
N GLU A 261 -13.83 2.20 3.57
CA GLU A 261 -12.52 2.80 3.34
C GLU A 261 -11.56 2.56 4.51
N GLU A 262 -12.03 2.69 5.75
CA GLU A 262 -11.26 2.36 6.97
C GLU A 262 -10.80 0.89 6.96
N ARG A 263 -11.70 -0.03 6.60
CA ARG A 263 -11.41 -1.47 6.46
C ARG A 263 -10.36 -1.73 5.37
N PHE A 264 -10.51 -1.14 4.19
CA PHE A 264 -9.55 -1.34 3.10
C PHE A 264 -8.18 -0.76 3.42
N ASN A 265 -8.12 0.41 4.04
CA ASN A 265 -6.87 1.00 4.51
C ASN A 265 -6.16 0.08 5.52
N HIS A 266 -6.90 -0.48 6.48
CA HIS A 266 -6.34 -1.42 7.45
C HIS A 266 -5.74 -2.68 6.78
N PHE A 267 -6.44 -3.26 5.80
CA PHE A 267 -5.94 -4.44 5.09
C PHE A 267 -4.77 -4.11 4.14
N GLU A 268 -4.82 -2.96 3.50
CA GLU A 268 -3.73 -2.45 2.66
C GLU A 268 -2.43 -2.30 3.44
N GLU A 269 -2.45 -1.84 4.69
CA GLU A 269 -1.26 -1.77 5.54
C GLU A 269 -0.56 -3.13 5.69
N HIS A 270 -1.30 -4.24 5.65
CA HIS A 270 -0.71 -5.59 5.70
C HIS A 270 -0.06 -5.99 4.38
N PHE A 271 -0.73 -5.77 3.25
CA PHE A 271 -0.16 -6.03 1.92
C PHE A 271 1.11 -5.18 1.69
N GLN A 272 1.08 -3.93 2.12
CA GLN A 272 2.21 -3.01 2.12
C GLN A 272 3.41 -3.46 2.98
N LYS A 273 3.15 -4.26 4.01
CA LYS A 273 4.17 -4.92 4.86
C LYS A 273 4.61 -6.28 4.32
N GLY A 274 4.18 -6.65 3.12
CA GLY A 274 4.55 -7.91 2.46
C GLY A 274 3.75 -9.12 2.92
N GLN A 275 2.63 -8.94 3.63
CA GLN A 275 1.70 -10.05 3.85
C GLN A 275 1.08 -10.46 2.51
N VAL A 276 1.01 -11.77 2.28
CA VAL A 276 0.34 -12.36 1.12
C VAL A 276 -0.97 -13.01 1.57
N ILE A 277 -1.94 -13.14 0.66
CA ILE A 277 -3.26 -13.68 1.01
C ILE A 277 -3.19 -15.09 1.60
N GLY A 278 -2.15 -15.87 1.27
CA GLY A 278 -1.89 -17.17 1.88
C GLY A 278 -1.78 -17.13 3.41
N ASN A 279 -1.34 -16.02 4.00
CA ASN A 279 -1.19 -15.85 5.45
C ASN A 279 -2.51 -15.48 6.16
N TRP A 280 -3.58 -15.22 5.40
CA TRP A 280 -4.86 -14.80 5.97
C TRP A 280 -5.52 -15.94 6.72
N LEU A 281 -5.74 -15.78 8.03
CA LEU A 281 -6.51 -16.72 8.84
C LEU A 281 -8.00 -16.62 8.52
N LEU A 282 -8.62 -17.75 8.13
CA LEU A 282 -10.04 -17.80 7.82
C LEU A 282 -10.87 -17.45 9.07
N PRO A 283 -12.05 -16.79 8.91
CA PRO A 283 -12.93 -16.51 10.04
C PRO A 283 -13.38 -17.77 10.79
N SER A 284 -13.48 -18.90 10.08
CA SER A 284 -13.82 -20.19 10.65
C SER A 284 -12.59 -21.07 10.80
N GLY A 285 -12.42 -21.65 11.98
CA GLY A 285 -11.34 -22.59 12.29
C GLY A 285 -9.97 -21.93 12.43
N HIS A 286 -8.94 -22.72 12.12
CA HIS A 286 -7.54 -22.41 12.45
C HIS A 286 -6.62 -22.41 11.23
N LYS A 287 -7.19 -22.61 10.04
CA LYS A 287 -6.42 -22.67 8.80
C LYS A 287 -6.32 -21.30 8.15
N THR A 288 -5.13 -21.03 7.67
CA THR A 288 -4.85 -19.96 6.73
C THR A 288 -5.26 -20.34 5.31
N VAL A 289 -5.42 -19.36 4.43
CA VAL A 289 -5.73 -19.60 3.02
C VAL A 289 -4.68 -20.49 2.35
N GLY A 290 -3.40 -20.31 2.66
CA GLY A 290 -2.32 -21.16 2.13
C GLY A 290 -2.50 -22.62 2.50
N GLU A 291 -2.73 -22.91 3.79
CA GLU A 291 -2.97 -24.27 4.28
C GLU A 291 -4.24 -24.94 3.71
N THR A 292 -5.21 -24.15 3.21
CA THR A 292 -6.38 -24.70 2.51
C THR A 292 -6.15 -24.96 1.02
N ARG A 293 -5.11 -24.38 0.42
CA ARG A 293 -4.76 -24.58 -1.00
C ARG A 293 -3.81 -25.76 -1.19
N ASP A 294 -2.98 -26.04 -0.19
CA ASP A 294 -1.95 -27.08 -0.24
C ASP A 294 -2.43 -28.48 0.22
N GLY A 295 -3.69 -28.61 0.66
CA GLY A 295 -4.28 -29.86 1.14
C GLY A 295 -5.49 -30.30 0.32
#